data_AF-A0A0B1RYS9-F1
#
_entry.id   AF-A0A0B1RYS9-F1
#
_cell.length_a   1.000
_cell.length_b   1.000
_cell.length_c   1.000
_cell.angle_alpha   90.00
_cell.angle_beta   90.00
_cell.angle_gamma   90.00
#
_symmetry.space_group_name_H-M   'P 1'
#
loop_
_entity.id
_entity.type
_entity.pdbx_description
1 polymer ?
#
loop_
_entity_poly.entity_id
_entity_poly.type
_entity_poly.pdbx_seq_one_letter_code
_entity_poly.pdbx_strand_id
1 'polypeptide(L)'
;MFVDEPKSKKRVMNRSEHLRTFYEHLLWKSLSTEIDDYASARQLIATDCSNWPQMQFQLACMYAMTDWIEDDIRFDKYRRITFKKRLSDHPVYDFWLTLLESNWEVFFDTETRVPNQKLLQCFQFAIRHGYFQLVEYIWDKIGDNAREYIGKQKLYTELK
;
A
#
# COMPACT_ATOMS: atom_id res chain seq x y z
N MET A 1 10.65 -14.47 -47.17
CA MET A 1 11.46 -14.07 -46.00
C MET A 1 10.52 -13.40 -45.03
N PHE A 2 10.12 -14.08 -43.96
CA PHE A 2 9.34 -13.49 -42.88
C PHE A 2 10.35 -12.88 -41.90
N VAL A 3 10.26 -11.57 -41.69
CA VAL A 3 11.07 -10.88 -40.69
C VAL A 3 10.36 -11.10 -39.37
N ASP A 4 10.90 -11.98 -38.53
CA ASP A 4 10.41 -12.17 -37.17
C ASP A 4 10.55 -10.86 -36.38
N GLU A 5 9.44 -10.29 -35.94
CA GLU A 5 9.43 -9.14 -35.05
C GLU A 5 10.17 -9.47 -33.74
N PRO A 6 11.02 -8.57 -33.21
CA PRO A 6 11.73 -8.82 -31.97
C PRO A 6 10.70 -8.94 -30.84
N LYS A 7 10.55 -10.16 -30.31
CA LYS A 7 9.78 -10.43 -29.09
C LYS A 7 10.22 -9.45 -28.01
N SER A 8 9.39 -8.44 -27.78
CA SER A 8 9.54 -7.50 -26.67
C SER A 8 9.74 -8.35 -25.41
N LYS A 9 10.93 -8.24 -24.82
CA LYS A 9 11.21 -8.79 -23.50
C LYS A 9 10.23 -8.07 -22.58
N LYS A 10 9.11 -8.73 -22.23
CA LYS A 10 8.25 -8.33 -21.12
C LYS A 10 9.17 -8.17 -19.92
N ARG A 11 9.57 -6.93 -19.62
CA ARG A 11 10.20 -6.61 -18.35
C ARG A 11 9.25 -7.13 -17.30
N VAL A 12 9.74 -7.99 -16.42
CA VAL A 12 9.01 -8.36 -15.22
C VAL A 12 8.80 -7.04 -14.48
N MET A 13 7.57 -6.52 -14.55
CA MET A 13 7.22 -5.20 -14.04
C MET A 13 7.52 -5.16 -12.55
N ASN A 14 8.19 -4.10 -12.09
CA ASN A 14 8.34 -3.87 -10.67
C ASN A 14 6.93 -3.68 -10.07
N ARG A 15 6.60 -4.42 -9.02
CA ARG A 15 5.28 -4.36 -8.35
C ARG A 15 4.92 -2.96 -7.82
N SER A 16 5.86 -2.02 -7.78
CA SER A 16 5.59 -0.60 -7.47
C SER A 16 4.93 0.17 -8.63
N GLU A 17 4.84 -0.41 -9.83
CA GLU A 17 4.38 0.30 -11.03
C GLU A 17 2.89 0.06 -11.36
N HIS A 18 2.04 -0.17 -10.36
CA HIS A 18 0.60 -0.41 -10.58
C HIS A 18 -0.09 0.75 -11.30
N LEU A 19 0.31 1.99 -11.01
CA LEU A 19 -0.21 3.20 -11.67
C LEU A 19 0.26 3.37 -13.12
N ARG A 20 1.39 2.77 -13.52
CA ARG A 20 1.87 2.81 -14.91
C ARG A 20 1.00 1.99 -15.88
N THR A 21 0.05 1.21 -15.38
CA THR A 21 -0.98 0.59 -16.22
C THR A 21 -1.97 1.64 -16.75
N PHE A 22 -2.04 2.82 -16.11
CA PHE A 22 -2.99 3.90 -16.41
C PHE A 22 -2.27 5.20 -16.79
N TYR A 23 -1.26 5.13 -17.66
CA TYR A 23 -0.48 6.33 -18.07
C TYR A 23 -1.34 7.51 -18.52
N GLU A 24 -2.52 7.26 -19.11
CA GLU A 24 -3.44 8.29 -19.59
C GLU A 24 -4.13 9.09 -18.46
N HIS A 25 -4.12 8.58 -17.23
CA HIS A 25 -4.81 9.16 -16.08
C HIS A 25 -3.85 9.65 -14.99
N LEU A 26 -2.55 9.72 -15.28
CA LEU A 26 -1.54 10.20 -14.33
C LEU A 26 -1.58 11.73 -14.25
N LEU A 27 -1.81 12.23 -13.06
CA LEU A 27 -1.77 13.65 -12.73
C LEU A 27 -0.34 14.05 -12.39
N TRP A 28 0.10 15.16 -12.99
CA TRP A 28 1.39 15.77 -12.69
C TRP A 28 1.23 16.77 -11.55
N LYS A 29 2.22 16.83 -10.65
CA LYS A 29 2.29 17.91 -9.66
C LYS A 29 2.48 19.24 -10.39
N SER A 30 1.74 20.27 -9.97
CA SER A 30 1.71 21.58 -10.64
C SER A 30 3.05 22.32 -10.70
N LEU A 31 4.01 21.95 -9.85
CA LEU A 31 5.31 22.64 -9.70
C LEU A 31 6.52 21.70 -9.81
N SER A 32 6.33 20.43 -10.18
CA SER A 32 7.45 19.50 -10.36
C SER A 32 7.18 18.52 -11.49
N THR A 33 8.24 18.01 -12.12
CA THR A 33 8.17 16.88 -13.07
C THR A 33 7.99 15.56 -12.33
N GLU A 34 7.18 15.55 -11.28
CA GLU A 34 6.81 14.36 -10.52
C GLU A 34 5.33 14.07 -10.72
N ILE A 35 5.01 12.78 -10.76
CA ILE A 35 3.64 12.31 -10.82
C ILE A 35 3.06 12.41 -9.40
N ASP A 36 1.86 12.96 -9.28
CA ASP A 36 1.09 12.91 -8.05
C ASP A 36 0.39 11.56 -7.98
N ASP A 37 1.08 10.57 -7.43
CA ASP A 37 0.55 9.20 -7.32
C ASP A 37 -0.74 9.12 -6.49
N TYR A 38 -0.88 9.98 -5.48
CA TYR A 38 -2.07 10.02 -4.62
C TYR A 38 -3.28 10.61 -5.36
N ALA A 39 -3.10 11.76 -6.02
CA ALA A 39 -4.17 12.38 -6.80
C ALA A 39 -4.57 11.49 -7.99
N SER A 40 -3.60 10.86 -8.64
CA SER A 40 -3.83 9.90 -9.73
C SER A 40 -4.62 8.69 -9.24
N ALA A 41 -4.22 8.08 -8.12
CA ALA A 41 -4.95 6.97 -7.53
C ALA A 41 -6.38 7.37 -7.15
N ARG A 42 -6.57 8.57 -6.59
CA ARG A 42 -7.90 9.06 -6.19
C ARG A 42 -8.81 9.26 -7.40
N GLN A 43 -8.28 9.80 -8.49
CA GLN A 43 -9.01 9.95 -9.76
C GLN A 43 -9.37 8.58 -10.34
N LEU A 44 -8.43 7.63 -10.38
CA LEU A 44 -8.65 6.28 -10.89
C LEU A 44 -9.72 5.52 -10.10
N ILE A 45 -9.69 5.63 -8.77
CA ILE A 45 -10.70 5.02 -7.90
C ILE A 45 -12.10 5.58 -8.24
N ALA A 46 -12.20 6.89 -8.48
CA ALA A 46 -13.46 7.58 -8.73
C ALA A 46 -14.01 7.40 -10.16
N THR A 47 -13.14 7.22 -11.15
CA THR A 47 -13.51 7.15 -12.58
C THR A 47 -13.50 5.69 -13.06
N ASP A 48 -12.32 5.17 -13.36
CA ASP A 48 -12.10 3.87 -14.02
C ASP A 48 -12.47 2.67 -13.13
N CYS A 49 -12.19 2.76 -11.84
CA CYS A 49 -12.42 1.67 -10.90
C CYS A 49 -13.78 1.78 -10.19
N SER A 50 -14.67 2.68 -10.61
CA SER A 50 -15.99 2.91 -10.00
C SER A 50 -16.81 1.63 -9.81
N ASN A 51 -16.72 0.71 -10.77
CA ASN A 51 -17.42 -0.58 -10.77
C ASN A 51 -16.60 -1.76 -10.22
N TRP A 52 -15.37 -1.53 -9.74
CA TRP A 52 -14.48 -2.59 -9.24
C TRP A 52 -14.06 -2.37 -7.78
N PRO A 53 -14.89 -2.77 -6.81
CA PRO A 53 -14.65 -2.52 -5.38
C PRO A 53 -13.33 -3.08 -4.85
N GLN A 54 -12.88 -4.23 -5.37
CA GLN A 54 -11.59 -4.81 -4.97
C GLN A 54 -10.42 -3.90 -5.35
N MET A 55 -10.42 -3.35 -6.56
CA MET A 55 -9.34 -2.48 -7.03
C MET A 55 -9.35 -1.13 -6.31
N GLN A 56 -10.54 -0.60 -6.01
CA GLN A 56 -10.71 0.57 -5.16
C GLN A 56 -10.08 0.36 -3.78
N PHE A 57 -10.38 -0.77 -3.13
CA PHE A 57 -9.81 -1.12 -1.84
C PHE A 57 -8.29 -1.23 -1.90
N GLN A 58 -7.75 -1.93 -2.91
CA GLN A 58 -6.32 -2.13 -3.06
C GLN A 58 -5.57 -0.80 -3.25
N LEU A 59 -6.07 0.09 -4.12
CA LEU A 59 -5.47 1.41 -4.32
C LEU A 59 -5.59 2.28 -3.05
N ALA A 60 -6.76 2.29 -2.41
CA ALA A 60 -6.96 3.03 -1.17
C ALA A 60 -5.97 2.59 -0.09
N CYS A 61 -5.77 1.28 0.08
CA CYS A 61 -4.81 0.71 1.03
C CYS A 61 -3.35 1.10 0.72
N MET A 62 -2.93 1.05 -0.54
CA MET A 62 -1.55 1.38 -0.94
C MET A 62 -1.21 2.86 -0.70
N TYR A 63 -2.19 3.74 -0.89
CA TYR A 63 -2.03 5.19 -0.73
C TYR A 63 -2.58 5.73 0.60
N ALA A 64 -2.88 4.84 1.56
CA ALA A 64 -3.41 5.18 2.88
C ALA A 64 -4.60 6.16 2.87
N MET A 65 -5.55 5.95 1.95
CA MET A 65 -6.75 6.77 1.83
C MET A 65 -7.78 6.36 2.90
N THR A 66 -7.56 6.75 4.16
CA THR A 66 -8.40 6.39 5.32
C THR A 66 -9.88 6.70 5.09
N ASP A 67 -10.19 7.87 4.52
CA ASP A 67 -11.57 8.29 4.20
C ASP A 67 -12.31 7.30 3.31
N TRP A 68 -11.59 6.56 2.46
CA TRP A 68 -12.15 5.53 1.60
C TRP A 68 -12.18 4.17 2.29
N ILE A 69 -11.11 3.81 3.00
CA ILE A 69 -10.94 2.49 3.64
C ILE A 69 -11.95 2.29 4.77
N GLU A 70 -12.24 3.35 5.53
CA GLU A 70 -13.14 3.35 6.69
C GLU A 70 -14.62 3.55 6.31
N ASP A 71 -14.94 3.77 5.02
CA ASP A 71 -16.31 3.91 4.55
C ASP A 71 -17.05 2.55 4.61
N ASP A 72 -17.87 2.38 5.66
CA ASP A 72 -18.68 1.19 5.91
C ASP A 72 -19.75 0.94 4.83
N ILE A 73 -20.15 1.98 4.08
CA ILE A 73 -21.11 1.84 2.97
C ILE A 73 -20.41 1.22 1.75
N ARG A 74 -19.16 1.62 1.48
CA ARG A 74 -18.37 1.08 0.36
C ARG A 74 -17.78 -0.29 0.67
N PHE A 75 -17.24 -0.46 1.87
CA PHE A 75 -16.55 -1.67 2.30
C PHE A 75 -17.24 -2.27 3.52
N ASP A 76 -18.45 -2.78 3.29
CA ASP A 76 -19.22 -3.48 4.31
C ASP A 76 -18.47 -4.69 4.90
N LYS A 77 -18.97 -5.18 6.04
CA LYS A 77 -18.38 -6.32 6.75
C LYS A 77 -18.23 -7.57 5.85
N TYR A 78 -19.18 -7.84 4.96
CA TYR A 78 -19.14 -9.00 4.06
C TYR A 78 -18.07 -8.87 2.97
N ARG A 79 -17.88 -7.67 2.41
CA ARG A 79 -16.81 -7.36 1.47
C ARG A 79 -15.45 -7.46 2.16
N ARG A 80 -15.30 -6.95 3.39
CA ARG A 80 -14.05 -7.10 4.17
C ARG A 80 -13.68 -8.56 4.40
N ILE A 81 -14.63 -9.41 4.79
CA ILE A 81 -14.40 -10.87 4.92
C ILE A 81 -13.96 -11.48 3.58
N THR A 82 -14.59 -11.07 2.49
CA THR A 82 -14.25 -11.55 1.13
C THR A 82 -12.85 -11.11 0.72
N PHE A 83 -12.49 -9.85 0.98
CA PHE A 83 -11.17 -9.31 0.73
C PHE A 83 -10.11 -9.98 1.57
N LYS A 84 -10.39 -10.25 2.85
CA LYS A 84 -9.48 -11.01 3.71
C LYS A 84 -9.14 -12.38 3.11
N LYS A 85 -10.13 -13.13 2.65
CA LYS A 85 -9.87 -14.44 1.99
C LYS A 85 -9.05 -14.34 0.70
N ARG A 86 -9.07 -13.21 0.00
CA ARG A 86 -8.44 -13.06 -1.33
C ARG A 86 -7.14 -12.26 -1.32
N LEU A 87 -6.96 -11.38 -0.34
CA LEU A 87 -5.93 -10.34 -0.32
C LEU A 87 -5.03 -10.44 0.92
N SER A 88 -5.34 -11.27 1.91
CA SER A 88 -4.53 -11.41 3.14
C SER A 88 -3.10 -11.87 2.92
N ASP A 89 -2.77 -12.42 1.76
CA ASP A 89 -1.40 -12.84 1.45
C ASP A 89 -0.49 -11.63 1.19
N HIS A 90 -1.06 -10.44 0.96
CA HIS A 90 -0.31 -9.21 0.74
C HIS A 90 -0.14 -8.42 2.04
N PRO A 91 1.08 -8.00 2.40
CA PRO A 91 1.36 -7.39 3.71
C PRO A 91 0.57 -6.10 3.96
N VAL A 92 0.34 -5.29 2.92
CA VAL A 92 -0.43 -4.04 3.03
C VAL A 92 -1.92 -4.31 3.26
N TYR A 93 -2.51 -5.28 2.55
CA TYR A 93 -3.95 -5.54 2.68
C TYR A 93 -4.26 -6.28 3.97
N ASP A 94 -3.39 -7.22 4.36
CA ASP A 94 -3.46 -7.88 5.67
C ASP A 94 -3.37 -6.88 6.82
N PHE A 95 -2.48 -5.89 6.72
CA PHE A 95 -2.40 -4.78 7.68
C PHE A 95 -3.72 -4.01 7.77
N TRP A 96 -4.23 -3.49 6.66
CA TRP A 96 -5.47 -2.69 6.68
C TRP A 96 -6.69 -3.49 7.11
N LEU A 97 -6.83 -4.74 6.66
CA LEU A 97 -7.95 -5.59 7.06
C LEU A 97 -7.88 -5.98 8.53
N THR A 98 -6.68 -6.20 9.07
CA THR A 98 -6.49 -6.41 10.52
C THR A 98 -6.85 -5.15 11.30
N LEU A 99 -6.43 -3.98 10.81
CA LEU A 99 -6.75 -2.69 11.44
C LEU A 99 -8.25 -2.39 11.40
N LEU A 100 -8.95 -2.71 10.30
CA LEU A 100 -10.39 -2.51 10.17
C LEU A 100 -11.24 -3.45 11.03
N GLU A 101 -10.67 -4.56 11.49
CA GLU A 101 -11.33 -5.52 12.40
C GLU A 101 -10.99 -5.25 13.88
N SER A 102 -10.01 -4.40 14.17
CA SER A 102 -9.42 -4.26 15.50
C SER A 102 -8.91 -2.83 15.73
N ASN A 103 -8.00 -2.65 16.68
CA ASN A 103 -7.35 -1.37 16.96
C ASN A 103 -5.85 -1.47 16.68
N TRP A 104 -5.19 -0.31 16.66
CA TRP A 104 -3.74 -0.19 16.50
C TRP A 104 -2.92 -1.03 17.49
N GLU A 105 -3.46 -1.28 18.69
CA GLU A 105 -2.80 -2.07 19.73
C GLU A 105 -2.46 -3.50 19.28
N VAL A 106 -3.22 -4.08 18.34
CA VAL A 106 -2.95 -5.43 17.82
C VAL A 106 -1.62 -5.51 17.06
N PHE A 107 -1.08 -4.37 16.62
CA PHE A 107 0.20 -4.30 15.93
C PHE A 107 1.41 -4.19 16.86
N PHE A 108 1.19 -4.16 18.17
CA PHE A 108 2.26 -4.06 19.16
C PHE A 108 2.21 -5.23 20.11
N ASP A 109 3.39 -5.75 20.47
CA ASP A 109 3.48 -6.75 21.53
C ASP A 109 3.07 -6.12 22.87
N THR A 110 2.20 -6.79 23.61
CA THR A 110 1.64 -6.30 24.87
C THR A 110 2.69 -6.05 25.95
N GLU A 111 3.79 -6.81 25.95
CA GLU A 111 4.84 -6.73 26.96
C GLU A 111 5.92 -5.70 26.61
N THR A 112 6.35 -5.65 25.35
CA THR A 112 7.52 -4.85 24.93
C THR A 112 7.13 -3.58 24.16
N ARG A 113 5.87 -3.44 23.76
CA ARG A 113 5.36 -2.38 22.87
C ARG A 113 6.15 -2.26 21.56
N VAL A 114 6.77 -3.35 21.12
CA VAL A 114 7.52 -3.42 19.87
C VAL A 114 6.55 -3.74 18.72
N PRO A 115 6.75 -3.16 17.51
CA PRO A 115 6.00 -3.52 16.32
C PRO A 115 6.07 -5.02 16.01
N ASN A 116 4.90 -5.63 15.82
CA ASN A 116 4.83 -7.03 15.41
C ASN A 116 5.20 -7.22 13.93
N GLN A 117 5.30 -8.48 13.52
CA GLN A 117 5.71 -8.84 12.16
C GLN A 117 4.80 -8.24 11.07
N LYS A 118 3.48 -8.15 11.29
CA LYS A 118 2.53 -7.60 10.30
C LYS A 118 2.83 -6.13 10.02
N LEU A 119 3.02 -5.34 11.08
CA LEU A 119 3.35 -3.92 10.97
C LEU A 119 4.71 -3.72 10.29
N LEU A 120 5.73 -4.49 10.69
CA LEU A 120 7.06 -4.42 10.09
C LEU A 120 7.04 -4.78 8.60
N GLN A 121 6.32 -5.83 8.20
CA GLN A 121 6.22 -6.25 6.80
C GLN A 121 5.48 -5.22 5.95
N CYS A 122 4.39 -4.64 6.45
CA CYS A 122 3.67 -3.56 5.77
C CYS A 122 4.57 -2.34 5.59
N PHE A 123 5.26 -1.91 6.64
CA PHE A 123 6.14 -0.75 6.62
C PHE A 123 7.34 -0.94 5.69
N GLN A 124 8.00 -2.11 5.74
CA GLN A 124 9.10 -2.44 4.82
C GLN A 124 8.65 -2.49 3.36
N PHE A 125 7.46 -3.04 3.11
CA PHE A 125 6.87 -3.05 1.78
C PHE A 125 6.63 -1.62 1.28
N ALA A 126 6.02 -0.77 2.10
CA ALA A 126 5.73 0.62 1.76
C ALA A 126 7.01 1.39 1.39
N ILE A 127 8.07 1.26 2.20
CA ILE A 127 9.38 1.88 1.91
C ILE A 127 9.98 1.32 0.62
N ARG A 128 10.01 0.00 0.47
CA ARG A 128 10.66 -0.65 -0.69
C ARG A 128 10.00 -0.28 -2.00
N HIS A 129 8.69 -0.05 -1.99
CA HIS A 129 7.90 0.24 -3.18
C HIS A 129 7.60 1.74 -3.37
N GLY A 130 8.01 2.60 -2.44
CA GLY A 130 7.85 4.05 -2.56
C GLY A 130 6.44 4.56 -2.27
N TYR A 131 5.66 3.85 -1.44
CA TYR A 131 4.33 4.30 -1.02
C TYR A 131 4.42 5.31 0.13
N PHE A 132 4.78 6.55 -0.21
CA PHE A 132 5.05 7.62 0.76
C PHE A 132 3.90 7.85 1.74
N GLN A 133 2.65 7.90 1.27
CA GLN A 133 1.48 8.16 2.11
C GLN A 133 1.26 7.04 3.14
N LEU A 134 1.52 5.79 2.77
CA LEU A 134 1.44 4.66 3.69
C LEU A 134 2.59 4.67 4.71
N VAL A 135 3.79 5.10 4.29
CA VAL A 135 4.92 5.30 5.20
C VAL A 135 4.60 6.40 6.21
N GLU A 136 4.13 7.57 5.77
CA GLU A 136 3.74 8.69 6.64
C GLU A 136 2.63 8.28 7.61
N TYR A 137 1.58 7.63 7.11
CA TYR A 137 0.48 7.14 7.94
C TYR A 137 0.97 6.21 9.07
N ILE A 138 1.83 5.25 8.75
CA ILE A 138 2.39 4.35 9.75
C ILE A 138 3.33 5.11 10.69
N TRP A 139 4.19 5.97 10.15
CA TRP A 139 5.21 6.71 10.89
C TRP A 139 4.62 7.62 11.96
N ASP A 140 3.49 8.27 11.67
CA ASP A 140 2.78 9.15 12.61
C ASP A 140 2.04 8.40 13.72
N LYS A 141 1.74 7.11 13.50
CA LYS A 141 1.02 6.26 14.45
C LYS A 141 1.93 5.41 15.33
N ILE A 142 3.20 5.23 14.95
CA ILE A 142 4.19 4.56 15.79
C ILE A 142 4.85 5.55 16.75
N GLY A 143 4.96 5.16 18.03
CA GLY A 143 5.69 5.93 19.04
C GLY A 143 7.21 5.89 18.85
N ASP A 144 7.94 6.77 19.54
CA ASP A 144 9.39 6.93 19.37
C ASP A 144 10.19 5.64 19.63
N ASN A 145 9.76 4.81 20.60
CA ASN A 145 10.38 3.51 20.85
C ASN A 145 10.30 2.56 19.63
N ALA A 146 9.18 2.58 18.91
CA ALA A 146 9.00 1.76 17.71
C ALA A 146 9.81 2.32 16.52
N ARG A 147 9.93 3.65 16.41
CA ARG A 147 10.79 4.30 15.41
C ARG A 147 12.26 3.95 15.61
N GLU A 148 12.74 3.98 16.86
CA GLU A 148 14.11 3.57 17.20
C GLU A 148 14.36 2.09 16.86
N TYR A 149 13.41 1.22 17.17
CA TYR A 149 13.53 -0.21 16.87
C TYR A 149 13.66 -0.46 15.35
N ILE A 150 12.80 0.18 14.55
CA ILE A 150 12.84 0.09 13.09
C ILE A 150 14.14 0.69 12.53
N GLY A 151 14.60 1.82 13.08
CA GLY A 151 15.87 2.45 12.71
C GLY A 151 17.07 1.55 12.98
N LYS A 152 17.12 0.91 14.17
CA LYS A 152 18.15 -0.07 14.53
C LYS A 152 18.13 -1.28 13.58
N GLN A 153 16.95 -1.78 13.23
CA GLN A 153 16.82 -2.93 12.32
C GLN A 153 17.36 -2.63 10.91
N LYS A 154 17.17 -1.41 10.37
CA LYS A 154 17.77 -1.00 9.09
C LYS A 154 19.30 -0.96 9.16
N LEU A 155 19.89 -0.40 10.23
CA LEU A 155 21.35 -0.35 10.41
C LEU A 155 21.99 -1.75 10.40
N TYR A 156 21.32 -2.74 11.00
CA TYR A 156 21.80 -4.13 10.96
C TYR A 156 21.65 -4.81 9.58
N THR A 157 20.75 -4.32 8.73
CA THR A 157 20.50 -4.91 7.40
C THR A 157 21.42 -4.33 6.33
N GLU A 158 21.94 -3.10 6.53
CA GLU A 158 22.93 -2.47 5.63
C GLU A 158 24.39 -2.83 5.98
N LEU A 159 24.63 -3.46 7.13
CA LEU A 159 25.95 -3.92 7.58
C LEU A 159 26.24 -5.41 7.25
N LYS A 160 25.44 -6.04 6.38
CA LYS A 160 25.65 -7.38 5.84
C LYS A 160 25.57 -7.37 4.32
#